data_AF-A0AAE6CH99-F1
#
_entry.id   AF-A0AAE6CH99-F1
#
_cell.length_a   1.000
_cell.length_b   1.000
_cell.length_c   1.000
_cell.angle_alpha   90.00
_cell.angle_beta   90.00
_cell.angle_gamma   90.00
#
_symmetry.space_group_name_H-M   'P 1'
#
loop_
_entity.id
_entity.type
_entity.pdbx_description
1 polymer ?
#
loop_
_entity_poly.entity_id
_entity_poly.type
_entity_poly.pdbx_seq_one_letter_code
_entity_poly.pdbx_strand_id
1 'polypeptide(L)'
;MKIQNSKDVLTIDCGFLKPRFQILIAEVQSWAFVAEENGATYLSFLLENATQHVSISVADENELDQVLKGITSALNMPPHLDIAEQRLNCGKVMMVVDGTLGVAALASILVSAVVS
;
A
#
# COMPACT_ATOMS: atom_id res chain seq x y z
N MET A 1 -10.79 3.76 -5.12
CA MET A 1 -10.61 2.43 -4.49
C MET A 1 -11.10 2.54 -3.05
N LYS A 2 -11.74 1.51 -2.50
CA LYS A 2 -12.26 1.55 -1.13
C LYS A 2 -11.85 0.30 -0.36
N ILE A 3 -11.34 0.52 0.86
CA ILE A 3 -11.00 -0.54 1.80
C ILE A 3 -12.15 -0.74 2.78
N GLN A 4 -12.58 -1.97 2.95
CA GLN A 4 -13.56 -2.37 3.95
C GLN A 4 -12.98 -3.49 4.79
N ASN A 5 -13.07 -3.35 6.10
CA ASN A 5 -12.69 -4.39 7.04
C ASN A 5 -13.97 -4.98 7.65
N SER A 6 -14.15 -6.29 7.54
CA SER A 6 -15.22 -7.02 8.23
C SER A 6 -14.61 -8.18 9.02
N LYS A 7 -14.42 -7.96 10.33
CA LYS A 7 -13.86 -8.86 11.37
C LYS A 7 -12.61 -9.67 11.00
N ASP A 8 -12.69 -10.51 9.97
CA ASP A 8 -11.65 -11.45 9.54
C ASP A 8 -11.27 -11.30 8.05
N VAL A 9 -11.97 -10.45 7.30
CA VAL A 9 -11.77 -10.28 5.84
C VAL A 9 -11.48 -8.81 5.51
N LEU A 10 -10.34 -8.61 4.83
CA LEU A 10 -9.99 -7.37 4.15
C LEU A 10 -10.62 -7.39 2.75
N THR A 11 -11.54 -6.47 2.49
CA THR A 11 -12.13 -6.28 1.16
C THR A 11 -11.54 -5.03 0.50
N ILE A 12 -10.97 -5.22 -0.69
CA ILE A 12 -10.44 -4.14 -1.53
C ILE A 12 -11.36 -4.00 -2.74
N ASP A 13 -12.14 -2.93 -2.76
CA ASP A 13 -13.03 -2.60 -3.86
C ASP A 13 -12.34 -1.60 -4.80
N CYS A 14 -11.98 -2.09 -5.99
CA CYS A 14 -11.30 -1.29 -7.00
C CYS A 14 -12.26 -0.45 -7.87
N GLY A 15 -13.57 -0.51 -7.63
CA GLY A 15 -14.60 0.22 -8.36
C GLY A 15 -15.42 -0.64 -9.34
N PHE A 16 -16.41 -0.01 -9.98
CA PHE A 16 -17.53 -0.67 -10.68
C PHE A 16 -17.16 -1.65 -11.81
N LEU A 17 -16.01 -1.47 -12.47
CA LEU A 17 -15.54 -2.33 -13.57
C LEU A 17 -14.25 -3.09 -13.23
N LYS A 18 -13.83 -3.07 -11.98
CA LYS A 18 -12.58 -3.68 -11.54
C LYS A 18 -12.86 -4.82 -10.57
N PRO A 19 -11.97 -5.82 -10.50
CA PRO A 19 -12.12 -6.91 -9.57
C PRO A 19 -12.20 -6.39 -8.13
N ARG A 20 -13.08 -7.01 -7.35
CA ARG A 20 -13.11 -6.88 -5.89
C ARG A 20 -12.27 -8.00 -5.31
N PHE A 21 -11.33 -7.66 -4.44
CA PHE A 21 -10.47 -8.63 -3.76
C PHE A 21 -10.97 -8.83 -2.33
N GLN A 22 -10.96 -10.09 -1.88
CA GLN A 22 -11.27 -10.47 -0.51
C GLN A 22 -10.09 -11.30 -0.01
N ILE A 23 -9.48 -10.85 1.08
CA ILE A 23 -8.26 -11.43 1.65
C ILE A 23 -8.55 -11.75 3.11
N LEU A 24 -8.32 -12.99 3.53
CA LEU A 24 -8.45 -13.38 4.93
C LEU A 24 -7.29 -12.76 5.72
N ILE A 25 -7.61 -11.92 6.70
CA ILE A 25 -6.63 -11.17 7.49
C ILE A 25 -5.66 -12.14 8.20
N ALA A 26 -6.18 -13.26 8.71
CA ALA A 26 -5.40 -14.29 9.39
C ALA A 26 -4.37 -15.00 8.49
N GLU A 27 -4.57 -14.98 7.17
CA GLU A 27 -3.64 -15.60 6.21
C GLU A 27 -2.53 -14.65 5.76
N VAL A 28 -2.67 -13.34 6.03
CA VAL A 28 -1.68 -12.35 5.61
C VAL A 28 -0.48 -12.40 6.56
N GLN A 29 0.66 -12.85 6.03
CA GLN A 29 1.93 -12.89 6.75
C GLN A 29 2.64 -11.54 6.72
N SER A 30 2.60 -10.87 5.57
CA SER A 30 3.12 -9.53 5.37
C SER A 30 2.49 -8.89 4.14
N TRP A 31 2.65 -7.57 3.99
CA TRP A 31 2.21 -6.87 2.80
C TRP A 31 3.17 -5.73 2.43
N ALA A 32 3.16 -5.35 1.16
CA ALA A 32 4.03 -4.33 0.61
C ALA A 32 3.27 -3.39 -0.33
N PHE A 33 3.71 -2.14 -0.35
CA PHE A 33 3.43 -1.21 -1.44
C PHE A 33 4.61 -1.24 -2.40
N VAL A 34 4.34 -1.63 -3.64
CA VAL A 34 5.36 -1.82 -4.68
C VAL A 34 5.19 -0.77 -5.77
N ALA A 35 6.29 -0.12 -6.13
CA ALA A 35 6.37 0.84 -7.23
C ALA A 35 7.52 0.44 -8.18
N GLU A 36 7.17 -0.17 -9.30
CA GLU A 36 8.11 -0.70 -10.29
C GLU A 36 8.68 0.38 -11.23
N GLU A 37 9.79 0.06 -11.89
CA GLU A 37 10.47 0.92 -12.87
C GLU A 37 9.58 1.27 -14.08
N ASN A 38 8.73 0.35 -14.49
CA ASN A 38 7.78 0.53 -15.60
C ASN A 38 6.62 1.51 -15.26
N GLY A 39 6.60 2.07 -14.05
CA GLY A 39 5.56 2.99 -13.58
C GLY A 39 4.34 2.29 -12.98
N ALA A 40 4.31 0.96 -12.93
CA ALA A 40 3.26 0.21 -12.26
C ALA A 40 3.36 0.37 -10.73
N THR A 41 2.21 0.57 -10.10
CA THR A 41 2.09 0.63 -8.65
C THR A 41 1.05 -0.38 -8.20
N TYR A 42 1.37 -1.23 -7.24
CA TYR A 42 0.46 -2.26 -6.73
C TYR A 42 0.70 -2.56 -5.25
N LEU A 43 -0.30 -3.16 -4.63
CA LEU A 43 -0.21 -3.76 -3.31
C LEU A 43 0.15 -5.23 -3.48
N SER A 44 1.07 -5.74 -2.66
CA SER A 44 1.46 -7.14 -2.63
C SER A 44 1.13 -7.71 -1.26
N PHE A 45 0.38 -8.81 -1.19
CA PHE A 45 0.06 -9.51 0.04
C PHE A 45 0.71 -10.89 0.00
N LEU A 46 1.61 -11.16 0.95
CA LEU A 46 2.16 -12.49 1.15
C LEU A 46 1.20 -13.28 2.03
N LEU A 47 0.63 -14.33 1.44
CA LEU A 47 -0.24 -15.29 2.10
C LEU A 47 0.53 -16.59 2.37
N GLU A 48 -0.03 -17.49 3.16
CA GLU A 48 0.63 -18.75 3.55
C GLU A 48 1.13 -19.59 2.36
N ASN A 49 0.38 -19.60 1.25
CA ASN A 49 0.68 -20.44 0.08
C ASN A 49 0.82 -19.68 -1.24
N ALA A 50 0.67 -18.36 -1.23
CA ALA A 50 0.65 -17.55 -2.45
C ALA A 50 0.96 -16.08 -2.19
N THR A 51 1.32 -15.35 -3.23
CA THR A 51 1.38 -13.89 -3.20
C THR A 51 0.24 -13.34 -4.04
N GLN A 52 -0.53 -12.42 -3.48
CA GLN A 52 -1.61 -11.74 -4.20
C GLN A 52 -1.22 -10.29 -4.51
N HIS A 53 -1.25 -9.96 -5.79
CA HIS A 53 -1.02 -8.59 -6.26
C HIS A 53 -2.33 -7.88 -6.58
N VAL A 54 -2.47 -6.66 -6.08
CA VAL A 54 -3.63 -5.80 -6.31
C VAL A 54 -3.16 -4.49 -6.90
N SER A 55 -3.40 -4.30 -8.20
CA SER A 55 -3.02 -3.07 -8.89
C SER A 55 -3.71 -1.85 -8.27
N ILE A 56 -2.93 -0.83 -8.00
CA ILE A 56 -3.44 0.43 -7.46
C ILE A 56 -3.91 1.28 -8.63
N SER A 57 -5.09 1.87 -8.48
CA SER A 57 -5.66 2.73 -9.52
C SER A 57 -6.23 4.03 -8.98
N VAL A 58 -5.78 4.45 -7.81
CA VAL A 58 -6.10 5.77 -7.28
C VAL A 58 -5.23 6.79 -7.99
N ALA A 59 -5.85 7.89 -8.40
CA ALA A 59 -5.16 9.01 -9.04
C ALA A 59 -4.83 10.12 -8.02
N ASP A 60 -5.50 10.13 -6.87
CA ASP A 60 -5.36 11.13 -5.82
C ASP A 60 -4.50 10.63 -4.65
N GLU A 61 -3.66 11.52 -4.13
CA GLU A 61 -2.79 11.20 -2.99
C GLU A 61 -3.56 10.89 -1.71
N ASN A 62 -4.54 11.71 -1.37
CA ASN A 62 -5.25 11.57 -0.12
C ASN A 62 -6.04 10.26 -0.12
N GLU A 63 -6.54 9.87 -1.29
CA GLU A 63 -7.18 8.56 -1.48
C GLU A 63 -6.19 7.41 -1.28
N LEU A 64 -4.95 7.52 -1.79
CA LEU A 64 -3.92 6.50 -1.59
C LEU A 64 -3.49 6.40 -0.11
N ASP A 65 -3.28 7.51 0.57
CA ASP A 65 -2.96 7.53 2.00
C ASP A 65 -4.08 6.89 2.83
N GLN A 66 -5.34 7.19 2.52
CA GLN A 66 -6.49 6.56 3.16
C GLN A 66 -6.55 5.04 2.90
N VAL A 67 -6.22 4.59 1.69
CA VAL A 67 -6.14 3.17 1.35
C VAL A 67 -5.04 2.49 2.18
N LEU A 68 -3.83 3.04 2.20
CA LEU A 68 -2.70 2.48 2.94
C LEU A 68 -2.97 2.44 4.46
N LYS A 69 -3.52 3.50 5.03
CA LYS A 69 -3.94 3.54 6.44
C LYS A 69 -5.05 2.54 6.73
N GLY A 70 -6.01 2.40 5.82
CA GLY A 70 -7.10 1.42 5.94
C GLY A 70 -6.59 -0.01 6.00
N ILE A 71 -5.64 -0.36 5.13
CA ILE A 71 -5.01 -1.69 5.11
C ILE A 71 -4.14 -1.91 6.35
N THR A 72 -3.30 -0.92 6.70
CA THR A 72 -2.46 -0.96 7.91
C THR A 72 -3.31 -1.21 9.16
N SER A 73 -4.43 -0.48 9.28
CA SER A 73 -5.34 -0.63 10.41
C SER A 73 -6.09 -1.97 10.38
N ALA A 74 -6.41 -2.51 9.20
CA ALA A 74 -7.11 -3.78 9.09
C ALA A 74 -6.22 -4.98 9.41
N LEU A 75 -4.97 -4.95 8.95
CA LEU A 75 -3.99 -6.01 9.17
C LEU A 75 -3.20 -5.83 10.47
N ASN A 76 -3.31 -4.67 11.12
CA ASN A 76 -2.53 -4.27 12.29
C ASN A 76 -1.01 -4.42 12.07
N MET A 77 -0.55 -4.15 10.86
CA MET A 77 0.86 -4.23 10.48
C MET A 77 1.20 -3.18 9.41
N PRO A 78 2.38 -2.55 9.46
CA PRO A 78 2.80 -1.57 8.47
C PRO A 78 3.17 -2.24 7.14
N PRO A 79 3.09 -1.52 6.00
CA PRO A 79 3.58 -2.03 4.73
C PRO A 79 5.10 -2.06 4.68
N HIS A 80 5.64 -3.04 3.97
CA HIS A 80 6.96 -2.92 3.37
C HIS A 80 6.91 -1.98 2.16
N LEU A 81 7.96 -1.19 1.96
CA LEU A 81 8.09 -0.31 0.80
C LEU A 81 9.11 -0.92 -0.15
N ASP A 82 8.65 -1.27 -1.35
CA ASP A 82 9.51 -1.79 -2.42
C ASP A 82 9.42 -0.84 -3.62
N ILE A 83 10.38 0.08 -3.70
CA ILE A 83 10.40 1.14 -4.71
C ILE A 83 11.67 0.97 -5.52
N ALA A 84 11.53 0.76 -6.82
CA ALA A 84 12.67 0.51 -7.69
C ALA A 84 13.67 1.67 -7.70
N GLU A 85 14.97 1.34 -7.65
CA GLU A 85 16.08 2.29 -7.48
C GLU A 85 16.12 3.39 -8.55
N GLN A 86 15.75 3.12 -9.81
CA GLN A 86 15.69 4.16 -10.84
C GLN A 86 14.68 5.26 -10.53
N ARG A 87 13.57 4.95 -9.83
CA ARG A 87 12.63 5.98 -9.35
C ARG A 87 13.23 6.83 -8.23
N LEU A 88 14.14 6.26 -7.43
CA LEU A 88 14.92 6.98 -6.44
C LEU A 88 16.05 7.81 -7.07
N ASN A 89 16.65 7.35 -8.16
CA ASN A 89 17.85 7.95 -8.76
C ASN A 89 17.53 9.08 -9.77
N CYS A 90 16.34 9.11 -10.36
CA CYS A 90 15.88 10.25 -11.17
C CYS A 90 15.52 11.50 -10.33
N GLY A 91 15.48 11.40 -9.01
CA GLY A 91 15.33 12.53 -8.10
C GLY A 91 16.52 12.59 -7.15
N LYS A 92 17.34 13.65 -7.20
CA LYS A 92 18.23 14.00 -6.10
C LYS A 92 17.38 14.25 -4.83
N VAL A 93 17.08 13.21 -4.06
CA VAL A 93 16.83 13.10 -2.60
C VAL A 93 15.92 14.15 -1.90
N MET A 94 15.37 15.18 -2.54
CA MET A 94 14.66 16.24 -1.79
C MET A 94 13.59 17.04 -2.54
N MET A 95 13.51 16.95 -3.86
CA MET A 95 12.46 17.61 -4.64
C MET A 95 12.14 16.70 -5.82
N VAL A 96 10.87 16.60 -6.21
CA VAL A 96 10.43 15.83 -7.37
C VAL A 96 10.29 14.31 -7.12
N VAL A 97 9.76 13.92 -5.95
CA VAL A 97 8.44 13.26 -6.04
C VAL A 97 7.53 14.42 -6.41
N ASP A 98 7.24 14.58 -7.70
CA ASP A 98 6.52 15.76 -8.16
C ASP A 98 5.11 15.71 -7.59
N GLY A 99 4.97 16.50 -6.52
CA GLY A 99 3.77 17.04 -5.96
C GLY A 99 2.70 16.01 -5.65
N THR A 100 2.91 15.20 -4.62
CA THR A 100 1.90 14.92 -3.59
C THR A 100 2.41 13.87 -2.60
N LEU A 101 2.65 12.64 -3.05
CA LEU A 101 2.74 11.44 -2.19
C LEU A 101 4.03 11.22 -1.38
N GLY A 102 3.90 11.15 -0.04
CA GLY A 102 4.39 9.94 0.63
C GLY A 102 5.71 9.95 1.43
N VAL A 103 6.19 11.05 2.01
CA VAL A 103 7.29 10.95 3.02
C VAL A 103 6.83 11.34 4.42
N ALA A 104 6.02 12.39 4.58
CA ALA A 104 5.50 12.77 5.89
C ALA A 104 4.54 11.71 6.46
N ALA A 105 3.65 11.16 5.63
CA ALA A 105 2.70 10.13 6.06
C ALA A 105 3.39 8.80 6.42
N LEU A 106 4.37 8.36 5.61
CA LEU A 106 5.16 7.15 5.87
C LEU A 106 6.07 7.30 7.09
N ALA A 107 6.67 8.48 7.31
CA ALA A 107 7.44 8.77 8.52
C ALA A 107 6.58 8.74 9.78
N SER A 108 5.34 9.25 9.74
CA SER A 108 4.42 9.16 10.89
C SER A 108 3.97 7.74 11.21
N ILE A 109 3.87 6.84 10.23
CA ILE A 109 3.59 5.42 10.46
C ILE A 109 4.79 4.70 11.08
N LEU A 110 6.02 5.08 10.71
CA LEU A 110 7.25 4.50 11.24
C LEU A 110 7.57 4.97 12.68
N VAL A 111 7.27 6.21 13.05
CA VAL A 111 7.55 6.73 14.41
C VAL A 111 6.67 6.07 15.47
N SER A 112 5.45 5.65 15.14
CA SER A 112 4.58 4.90 16.06
C SER A 112 5.03 3.45 16.30
N ALA A 113 5.90 2.89 15.46
CA ALA A 113 6.43 1.52 15.63
C ALA A 113 7.77 1.47 16.37
N VAL A 114 8.44 2.61 16.59
CA VAL A 114 9.73 2.70 17.30
C VAL A 114 9.56 3.15 18.76
N VAL A 115 8.37 3.61 19.15
CA VAL A 115 8.02 3.89 20.56
C VAL A 115 6.97 2.90 21.01
N SER A 116 7.37 1.65 21.23
CA SER A 116 6.64 0.74 22.13
C SER A 116 7.56 -0.33 22.71
#